data_AF-A0A961TT61-F1
#
_entry.id   AF-A0A961TT61-F1
#
_cell.length_a   1.000
_cell.length_b   1.000
_cell.length_c   1.000
_cell.angle_alpha   90.00
_cell.angle_beta   90.00
_cell.angle_gamma   90.00
#
_symmetry.space_group_name_H-M   'P 1'
#
loop_
_entity.id
_entity.type
_entity.pdbx_description
1 polymer ?
#
loop_
_entity_poly.entity_id
_entity_poly.type
_entity_poly.pdbx_seq_one_letter_code
_entity_poly.pdbx_strand_id
1 'polypeptide(L)'
;MASETTVPPRASFFGGMAESRGWLSFWFLLPAGALLLIFLTYPLGLGIWLGFTDTRVGRDGIFIGLENYEYLWDDSIFWLSVFNTLLYTVSASILKFVLGLWLALLLNENLPMKSFFRAVVLLPWVVPTVLSAIAFWWIYDAQFSIISWALIEMGIIDQRINFLGDPTNARASVIAANVWRGIPFVAITLLAGLQTIPQSLYEAATLDGASRWRLFRHVTLPLLTPIIAIT
;
A
#
# COMPACT_ATOMS: atom_id res chain seq x y z
N MET A 1 -33.11 7.58 -69.51
CA MET A 1 -32.50 6.42 -68.82
C MET A 1 -32.06 6.95 -67.46
N ALA A 2 -32.62 6.38 -66.39
CA ALA A 2 -32.82 7.02 -65.09
C ALA A 2 -31.51 7.33 -64.33
N SER A 3 -31.42 8.53 -63.75
CA SER A 3 -30.43 8.84 -62.72
C SER A 3 -30.90 8.24 -61.40
N GLU A 4 -30.25 7.19 -60.93
CA GLU A 4 -30.43 6.68 -59.57
C GLU A 4 -29.92 7.71 -58.57
N THR A 5 -30.86 8.42 -57.94
CA THR A 5 -30.60 9.21 -56.74
C THR A 5 -30.40 8.25 -55.57
N THR A 6 -29.13 7.98 -55.21
CA THR A 6 -28.78 7.23 -54.01
C THR A 6 -29.13 8.08 -52.78
N VAL A 7 -30.22 7.71 -52.11
CA VAL A 7 -30.60 8.30 -50.81
C VAL A 7 -29.54 7.92 -49.79
N PRO A 8 -28.90 8.87 -49.07
CA PRO A 8 -27.93 8.51 -48.05
C PRO A 8 -28.63 7.69 -46.94
N PRO A 9 -28.01 6.63 -46.41
CA PRO A 9 -28.62 5.84 -45.35
C PRO A 9 -28.92 6.75 -44.16
N ARG A 10 -30.16 6.71 -43.66
CA ARG A 10 -30.54 7.40 -42.42
C ARG A 10 -29.63 6.88 -41.32
N ALA A 11 -28.70 7.72 -40.85
CA ALA A 11 -27.89 7.42 -39.68
C ALA A 11 -28.86 7.09 -38.54
N SER A 12 -28.88 5.83 -38.11
CA SER A 12 -29.73 5.43 -37.00
C SER A 12 -29.24 6.16 -35.76
N PHE A 13 -30.16 6.71 -34.97
CA PHE A 13 -29.84 7.43 -33.74
C PHE A 13 -28.98 6.57 -32.78
N PHE A 14 -29.13 5.24 -32.87
CA PHE A 14 -28.32 4.26 -32.13
C PHE A 14 -26.93 4.00 -32.74
N GLY A 15 -26.73 4.17 -34.05
CA GLY A 15 -25.44 3.98 -34.72
C GLY A 15 -24.42 5.06 -34.34
N GLY A 16 -24.83 6.32 -34.29
CA GLY A 16 -23.96 7.42 -33.85
C GLY A 16 -23.62 7.40 -32.36
N MET A 17 -24.52 6.83 -31.53
CA MET A 17 -24.29 6.65 -30.09
C MET A 17 -23.33 5.48 -29.81
N ALA A 18 -23.45 4.38 -30.58
CA ALA A 18 -22.53 3.24 -30.54
C ALA A 18 -21.12 3.58 -31.03
N GLU A 19 -20.95 4.54 -31.94
CA GLU A 19 -19.62 5.03 -32.36
C GLU A 19 -18.99 6.04 -31.38
N SER A 20 -19.76 6.54 -30.41
CA SER A 20 -19.21 7.44 -29.41
C SER A 20 -18.32 6.67 -28.43
N ARG A 21 -17.03 7.03 -28.40
CA ARG A 21 -16.03 6.38 -27.51
C ARG A 21 -16.51 6.31 -26.06
N GLY A 22 -17.21 7.33 -25.57
CA GLY A 22 -17.73 7.38 -24.20
C GLY A 22 -18.83 6.34 -23.91
N TRP A 23 -19.74 6.09 -24.86
CA TRP A 23 -20.79 5.09 -24.69
C TRP A 23 -20.20 3.67 -24.68
N LEU A 24 -19.26 3.39 -25.58
CA LEU A 24 -18.59 2.09 -25.63
C LEU A 24 -17.74 1.85 -24.37
N SER A 25 -16.99 2.86 -23.92
CA SER A 25 -16.24 2.80 -22.65
C SER A 25 -17.15 2.57 -21.45
N PHE A 26 -18.32 3.20 -21.39
CA PHE A 26 -19.27 3.01 -20.30
C PHE A 26 -19.74 1.55 -20.22
N TRP A 27 -20.19 0.95 -21.33
CA TRP A 27 -20.66 -0.43 -21.35
C TRP A 27 -19.56 -1.46 -21.07
N PHE A 28 -18.31 -1.18 -21.45
CA PHE A 28 -17.17 -2.03 -21.09
C PHE A 28 -16.76 -1.90 -19.63
N LEU A 29 -16.92 -0.73 -19.01
CA LEU A 29 -16.65 -0.53 -17.60
C LEU A 29 -17.80 -1.01 -16.70
N LEU A 30 -19.03 -1.08 -17.21
CA LEU A 30 -20.22 -1.38 -16.43
C LEU A 30 -20.16 -2.72 -15.69
N PRO A 31 -19.71 -3.86 -16.26
CA PRO A 31 -19.61 -5.12 -15.52
C PRO A 31 -18.63 -5.05 -14.35
N ALA A 32 -17.45 -4.44 -14.56
CA ALA A 32 -16.45 -4.27 -13.52
C ALA A 32 -16.93 -3.28 -12.44
N GLY A 33 -17.52 -2.16 -12.84
CA GLY A 33 -18.10 -1.16 -11.95
C GLY A 33 -19.25 -1.72 -11.11
N ALA A 34 -20.14 -2.52 -11.72
CA ALA A 34 -21.23 -3.19 -11.01
C ALA A 34 -20.70 -4.18 -9.96
N LEU A 35 -19.68 -4.98 -10.31
CA LEU A 35 -19.03 -5.88 -9.35
C LEU A 35 -18.40 -5.09 -8.19
N LEU A 36 -17.68 -4.00 -8.46
CA LEU A 36 -17.11 -3.15 -7.42
C LEU A 36 -18.21 -2.54 -6.53
N LEU A 37 -19.29 -2.02 -7.11
CA LEU A 37 -20.40 -1.45 -6.34
C LEU A 37 -21.06 -2.51 -5.43
N ILE A 38 -21.39 -3.68 -5.98
CA ILE A 38 -22.10 -4.73 -5.24
C ILE A 38 -21.23 -5.36 -4.17
N PHE A 39 -19.96 -5.66 -4.47
CA PHE A 39 -19.13 -6.42 -3.52
C PHE A 39 -18.29 -5.54 -2.60
N LEU A 40 -18.03 -4.27 -2.95
CA LEU A 40 -17.29 -3.35 -2.09
C LEU A 40 -18.21 -2.34 -1.40
N THR A 41 -19.09 -1.69 -2.16
CA THR A 41 -19.87 -0.56 -1.63
C THR A 41 -21.01 -1.04 -0.75
N TYR A 42 -21.71 -2.12 -1.12
CA TYR A 42 -22.81 -2.64 -0.32
C TYR A 42 -22.37 -3.12 1.08
N PRO A 43 -21.33 -3.98 1.25
CA PRO A 43 -20.90 -4.39 2.59
C PRO A 43 -20.37 -3.23 3.44
N LEU A 44 -19.72 -2.25 2.82
CA LEU A 44 -19.25 -1.05 3.51
C LEU A 44 -20.44 -0.20 3.99
N GLY A 45 -21.42 0.05 3.12
CA GLY A 45 -22.64 0.77 3.48
C GLY A 45 -23.44 0.04 4.55
N LEU A 46 -23.55 -1.29 4.46
CA LEU A 46 -24.17 -2.13 5.48
C LEU A 46 -23.42 -2.04 6.81
N GLY A 47 -22.10 -2.12 6.80
CA GLY A 47 -21.28 -1.98 8.01
C GLY A 47 -21.45 -0.63 8.68
N ILE A 48 -21.52 0.45 7.89
CA ILE A 48 -21.83 1.80 8.40
C ILE A 48 -23.23 1.81 9.00
N TRP A 49 -24.25 1.31 8.29
CA TRP A 49 -25.62 1.24 8.80
C TRP A 49 -25.73 0.44 10.11
N LEU A 50 -25.09 -0.72 10.19
CA LEU A 50 -25.03 -1.55 11.40
C LEU A 50 -24.37 -0.83 12.58
N GLY A 51 -23.48 0.14 12.32
CA GLY A 51 -22.91 1.01 13.35
C GLY A 51 -23.95 1.87 14.07
N PHE A 52 -25.13 2.10 13.46
CA PHE A 52 -26.25 2.85 14.05
C PHE A 52 -27.35 1.94 14.60
N THR A 53 -27.12 0.62 14.68
CA THR A 53 -28.10 -0.35 15.20
C THR A 53 -27.52 -1.16 16.37
N ASP A 54 -28.38 -1.81 17.16
CA ASP A 54 -27.97 -2.77 18.21
C ASP A 54 -27.88 -4.22 17.69
N THR A 55 -27.69 -4.39 16.38
CA THR A 55 -27.70 -5.70 15.71
C THR A 55 -26.61 -6.60 16.27
N ARG A 56 -26.97 -7.85 16.59
CA ARG A 56 -26.02 -8.88 17.02
C ARG A 56 -26.08 -10.06 16.08
N VAL A 57 -25.02 -10.86 16.07
CA VAL A 57 -25.02 -12.10 15.29
C VAL A 57 -26.20 -12.97 15.72
N GLY A 58 -27.11 -13.27 14.78
CA GLY A 58 -28.32 -14.06 15.04
C GLY A 58 -29.48 -13.30 15.67
N ARG A 59 -29.41 -11.96 15.81
CA ARG A 59 -30.50 -11.13 16.31
C ARG A 59 -30.59 -9.82 15.52
N ASP A 60 -31.76 -9.59 14.92
CA ASP A 60 -32.07 -8.32 14.27
C ASP A 60 -32.00 -7.17 15.29
N GLY A 61 -31.33 -6.10 14.89
CA GLY A 61 -31.22 -4.88 15.68
C GLY A 61 -32.26 -3.84 15.29
N ILE A 62 -32.57 -2.97 16.23
CA ILE A 62 -33.29 -1.71 16.01
C ILE A 62 -32.28 -0.58 15.79
N PHE A 63 -32.75 0.51 15.20
CA PHE A 63 -31.95 1.72 15.04
C PHE A 63 -31.81 2.44 16.39
N ILE A 64 -30.57 2.65 16.84
CA ILE A 64 -30.20 3.27 18.13
C ILE A 64 -29.44 4.59 17.93
N GLY A 65 -29.41 5.12 16.71
CA GLY A 65 -28.72 6.38 16.42
C GLY A 65 -27.22 6.30 16.72
N LEU A 66 -26.72 7.20 17.57
CA LEU A 66 -25.28 7.34 17.87
C LEU A 66 -24.82 6.63 19.13
N GLU A 67 -25.69 5.87 19.81
CA GLU A 67 -25.39 5.23 21.11
C GLU A 67 -24.11 4.38 21.08
N ASN A 68 -23.85 3.63 20.00
CA ASN A 68 -22.61 2.87 19.83
C ASN A 68 -21.35 3.77 19.83
N TYR A 69 -21.44 4.94 19.20
CA TYR A 69 -20.31 5.87 19.10
C TYR A 69 -20.09 6.62 20.42
N GLU A 70 -21.15 7.00 21.12
CA GLU A 70 -21.08 7.57 22.47
C GLU A 70 -20.46 6.56 23.45
N TYR A 71 -20.87 5.30 23.39
CA TYR A 71 -20.27 4.23 24.17
C TYR A 71 -18.76 4.08 23.92
N LEU A 72 -18.34 4.07 22.64
CA LEU A 72 -16.92 3.97 22.27
C LEU A 72 -16.10 5.20 22.69
N TRP A 73 -16.74 6.37 22.78
CA TRP A 73 -16.05 7.60 23.15
C TRP A 73 -15.46 7.54 24.57
N ASP A 74 -16.15 6.89 25.50
CA ASP A 74 -15.68 6.72 26.89
C ASP A 74 -14.90 5.41 27.10
N ASP A 75 -14.76 4.58 26.07
CA ASP A 75 -14.04 3.30 26.15
C ASP A 75 -12.52 3.47 25.98
N SER A 76 -11.78 3.28 27.08
CA SER A 76 -10.32 3.32 27.09
C SER A 76 -9.66 2.26 26.17
N ILE A 77 -10.30 1.11 25.96
CA ILE A 77 -9.78 0.03 25.10
C ILE A 77 -9.91 0.44 23.63
N PHE A 78 -11.01 1.10 23.27
CA PHE A 78 -11.20 1.69 21.95
C PHE A 78 -10.09 2.69 21.63
N TRP A 79 -9.86 3.68 22.49
CA TRP A 79 -8.81 4.69 22.27
C TRP A 79 -7.40 4.10 22.25
N LEU A 80 -7.12 3.09 23.07
CA LEU A 80 -5.86 2.36 23.02
C LEU A 80 -5.69 1.65 21.66
N SER A 81 -6.74 1.06 21.13
CA SER A 81 -6.75 0.39 19.82
C SER A 81 -6.58 1.38 18.67
N VAL A 82 -7.24 2.53 18.73
CA VAL A 82 -7.06 3.65 17.79
C VAL A 82 -5.61 4.14 17.81
N PHE A 83 -5.07 4.41 19.00
CA PHE A 83 -3.67 4.84 19.16
C PHE A 83 -2.70 3.81 18.59
N ASN A 84 -2.84 2.53 18.95
CA ASN A 84 -1.98 1.46 18.45
C ASN A 84 -2.07 1.35 16.92
N THR A 85 -3.28 1.47 16.35
CA THR A 85 -3.50 1.39 14.90
C THR A 85 -2.87 2.57 14.17
N LEU A 86 -3.05 3.79 14.67
CA LEU A 86 -2.43 4.99 14.11
C LEU A 86 -0.91 4.94 14.22
N LEU A 87 -0.39 4.60 15.40
CA LEU A 87 1.05 4.45 15.64
C LEU A 87 1.65 3.40 14.70
N TYR A 88 1.03 2.23 14.61
CA TYR A 88 1.45 1.14 13.73
C TYR A 88 1.46 1.59 12.25
N THR A 89 0.36 2.20 11.81
CA THR A 89 0.18 2.59 10.40
C THR A 89 1.14 3.70 10.01
N VAL A 90 1.16 4.81 10.75
CA VAL A 90 2.01 5.96 10.44
C VAL A 90 3.49 5.58 10.52
N SER A 91 3.92 4.92 11.59
CA SER A 91 5.33 4.54 11.76
C SER A 91 5.76 3.55 10.69
N ALA A 92 4.97 2.52 10.41
CA ALA A 92 5.32 1.53 9.40
C ALA A 92 5.32 2.14 7.99
N SER A 93 4.36 2.99 7.65
CA SER A 93 4.30 3.65 6.34
C SER A 93 5.50 4.57 6.12
N ILE A 94 5.86 5.40 7.09
CA ILE A 94 7.04 6.27 7.01
C ILE A 94 8.32 5.44 6.84
N LEU A 95 8.50 4.39 7.66
CA LEU A 95 9.69 3.54 7.59
C LEU A 95 9.79 2.78 6.27
N LYS A 96 8.67 2.20 5.79
CA LYS A 96 8.61 1.54 4.48
C LYS A 96 8.93 2.50 3.35
N PHE A 97 8.42 3.74 3.42
CA PHE A 97 8.70 4.77 2.44
C PHE A 97 10.18 5.13 2.41
N VAL A 98 10.76 5.48 3.55
CA VAL A 98 12.17 5.90 3.65
C VAL A 98 13.11 4.78 3.21
N LEU A 99 12.92 3.57 3.74
CA LEU A 99 13.77 2.41 3.41
C LEU A 99 13.53 1.92 1.98
N GLY A 100 12.29 1.98 1.50
CA GLY A 100 11.92 1.64 0.13
C GLY A 100 12.53 2.62 -0.88
N LEU A 101 12.47 3.93 -0.61
CA LEU A 101 13.11 4.95 -1.46
C LEU A 101 14.63 4.79 -1.46
N TRP A 102 15.24 4.56 -0.31
CA TRP A 102 16.67 4.29 -0.21
C TRP A 102 17.07 3.07 -1.06
N LEU A 103 16.32 1.98 -0.94
CA LEU A 103 16.56 0.75 -1.71
C LEU A 103 16.30 0.95 -3.21
N ALA A 104 15.27 1.71 -3.57
CA ALA A 104 14.96 2.06 -4.96
C ALA A 104 16.11 2.83 -5.62
N LEU A 105 16.66 3.83 -4.92
CA LEU A 105 17.82 4.59 -5.42
C LEU A 105 19.04 3.67 -5.59
N LEU A 106 19.31 2.78 -4.63
CA LEU A 106 20.40 1.80 -4.71
C LEU A 106 20.23 0.84 -5.91
N LEU A 107 19.01 0.37 -6.16
CA LEU A 107 18.68 -0.55 -7.27
C LEU A 107 18.55 0.14 -8.63
N ASN A 108 18.51 1.47 -8.64
CA ASN A 108 18.50 2.29 -9.85
C ASN A 108 19.92 2.52 -10.40
N GLU A 109 20.95 2.33 -9.57
CA GLU A 109 22.34 2.38 -10.01
C GLU A 109 22.69 1.21 -10.95
N ASN A 110 23.74 1.41 -11.74
CA ASN A 110 24.24 0.38 -12.67
C ASN A 110 25.02 -0.71 -11.93
N LEU A 111 24.28 -1.62 -11.28
CA LEU A 111 24.86 -2.76 -10.55
C LEU A 111 25.06 -3.99 -11.46
N PRO A 112 26.17 -4.73 -11.31
CA PRO A 112 26.30 -6.06 -11.90
C PRO A 112 25.22 -6.99 -11.31
N MET A 113 24.65 -7.89 -12.12
CA MET A 113 23.56 -8.80 -11.70
C MET A 113 22.31 -8.11 -11.13
N LYS A 114 21.98 -6.88 -11.57
CA LYS A 114 20.80 -6.11 -11.08
C LYS A 114 19.49 -6.91 -11.04
N SER A 115 19.28 -7.84 -11.97
CA SER A 115 18.08 -8.70 -12.00
C SER A 115 18.00 -9.62 -10.77
N PHE A 116 19.14 -10.23 -10.38
CA PHE A 116 19.23 -11.09 -9.21
C PHE A 116 18.95 -10.31 -7.92
N PHE A 117 19.57 -9.15 -7.74
CA PHE A 117 19.33 -8.32 -6.55
C PHE A 117 17.86 -7.86 -6.44
N ARG A 118 17.24 -7.46 -7.55
CA ARG A 118 15.81 -7.11 -7.58
C ARG A 118 14.93 -8.30 -7.21
N ALA A 119 15.25 -9.51 -7.68
CA ALA A 119 14.52 -10.72 -7.34
C ALA A 119 14.64 -11.08 -5.85
N VAL A 120 15.85 -11.02 -5.28
CA VAL A 120 16.08 -11.29 -3.85
C VAL A 120 15.35 -10.28 -2.98
N VAL A 121 15.43 -8.99 -3.33
CA VAL A 121 14.72 -7.93 -2.61
C VAL A 121 13.22 -8.15 -2.60
N LEU A 122 12.64 -8.70 -3.67
CA LEU A 122 11.20 -8.97 -3.78
C LEU A 122 10.71 -10.15 -2.93
N LEU A 123 11.60 -11.05 -2.50
CA LEU A 123 11.20 -12.29 -1.80
C LEU A 123 10.28 -12.05 -0.60
N PRO A 124 10.53 -11.11 0.33
CA PRO A 124 9.67 -10.90 1.49
C PRO A 124 8.23 -10.54 1.11
N TRP A 125 8.02 -9.84 0.00
CA TRP A 125 6.67 -9.43 -0.43
C TRP A 125 5.88 -10.59 -1.04
N VAL A 126 6.55 -11.49 -1.75
CA VAL A 126 5.93 -12.67 -2.37
C VAL A 126 5.50 -13.70 -1.31
N VAL A 127 6.17 -13.73 -0.16
CA VAL A 127 5.83 -14.66 0.93
C VAL A 127 4.43 -14.36 1.49
N PRO A 128 3.58 -15.38 1.66
CA PRO A 128 2.27 -15.23 2.29
C PRO A 128 2.33 -14.56 3.67
N THR A 129 1.32 -13.74 3.97
CA THR A 129 1.22 -12.99 5.24
C THR A 129 1.34 -13.90 6.45
N VAL A 130 0.60 -15.02 6.42
CA VAL A 130 0.53 -15.96 7.54
C VAL A 130 1.89 -16.62 7.77
N LEU A 131 2.60 -17.01 6.72
CA LEU A 131 3.94 -17.60 6.84
C LEU A 131 4.94 -16.59 7.41
N SER A 132 4.88 -15.34 6.95
CA SER A 132 5.71 -14.27 7.52
C SER A 132 5.41 -14.08 9.02
N ALA A 133 4.13 -14.06 9.40
CA ALA A 133 3.72 -13.91 10.79
C ALA A 133 4.24 -15.05 11.68
N ILE A 134 4.16 -16.31 11.21
CA ILE A 134 4.69 -17.47 11.93
C ILE A 134 6.21 -17.40 12.07
N ALA A 135 6.92 -17.02 11.01
CA ALA A 135 8.37 -16.87 11.05
C ALA A 135 8.80 -15.80 12.06
N PHE A 136 8.17 -14.62 12.03
CA PHE A 136 8.46 -13.56 12.98
C PHE A 136 8.02 -13.91 14.41
N TRP A 137 6.95 -14.68 14.58
CA TRP A 137 6.55 -15.18 15.89
C TRP A 137 7.65 -16.04 16.52
N TRP A 138 8.30 -16.93 15.74
CA TRP A 138 9.49 -17.68 16.20
C TRP A 138 10.70 -16.78 16.46
N ILE A 139 10.98 -15.84 15.56
CA ILE A 139 12.11 -14.90 15.72
C ILE A 139 11.95 -14.06 16.99
N TYR A 140 10.71 -13.73 17.37
CA TYR A 140 10.37 -12.94 18.55
C TYR A 140 10.00 -13.78 19.77
N ASP A 141 10.21 -15.10 19.74
CA ASP A 141 9.88 -15.97 20.86
C ASP A 141 10.70 -15.61 22.11
N ALA A 142 10.05 -15.50 23.27
CA ALA A 142 10.71 -15.04 24.49
C ALA A 142 11.82 -15.99 24.98
N GLN A 143 11.73 -17.29 24.66
CA GLN A 143 12.68 -18.30 25.11
C GLN A 143 13.65 -18.73 24.00
N PHE A 144 13.18 -18.83 22.76
CA PHE A 144 13.91 -19.38 21.62
C PHE A 144 14.23 -18.36 20.53
N SER A 145 14.03 -17.06 20.79
CA SER A 145 14.39 -16.01 19.83
C SER A 145 15.86 -16.13 19.40
N ILE A 146 16.05 -16.27 18.09
CA ILE A 146 17.36 -16.27 17.44
C ILE A 146 18.07 -14.91 17.61
N ILE A 147 17.31 -13.82 17.66
CA ILE A 147 17.84 -12.47 17.87
C ILE A 147 18.40 -12.36 19.29
N SER A 148 17.60 -12.71 20.30
CA SER A 148 18.05 -12.69 21.69
C SER A 148 19.27 -13.59 21.90
N TRP A 149 19.26 -14.80 21.33
CA TRP A 149 20.40 -15.71 21.39
C TRP A 149 21.67 -15.10 20.78
N ALA A 150 21.59 -14.54 19.58
CA ALA A 150 22.74 -13.94 18.90
C ALA A 150 23.29 -12.72 19.66
N LEU A 151 22.42 -11.86 20.21
CA LEU A 151 22.83 -10.68 20.99
C LEU A 151 23.52 -11.06 22.31
N ILE A 152 23.09 -12.14 22.96
CA ILE A 152 23.75 -12.67 24.17
C ILE A 152 25.13 -13.22 23.82
N GLU A 153 25.25 -14.01 22.76
CA GLU A 153 26.52 -14.59 22.34
C GLU A 153 27.54 -13.51 21.92
N MET A 154 27.06 -12.40 21.35
CA MET A 154 27.89 -11.22 21.05
C MET A 154 28.24 -10.37 22.28
N GLY A 155 27.72 -10.70 23.48
CA GLY A 155 27.92 -9.95 24.72
C GLY A 155 27.25 -8.57 24.73
N ILE A 156 26.22 -8.35 23.89
CA ILE A 156 25.51 -7.06 23.78
C ILE A 156 24.42 -6.94 24.87
N ILE A 157 23.80 -8.06 25.24
CA ILE A 157 22.75 -8.13 26.27
C ILE A 157 22.98 -9.33 27.19
N ASP A 158 22.58 -9.23 28.45
CA ASP A 158 22.73 -10.31 29.43
C ASP A 158 21.49 -11.23 29.53
N GLN A 159 20.34 -10.76 29.04
CA GLN A 159 19.05 -11.45 29.19
C GLN A 159 18.26 -11.44 27.88
N ARG A 160 17.40 -12.44 27.71
CA ARG A 160 16.55 -12.55 26.52
C ARG A 160 15.52 -11.42 26.49
N ILE A 161 15.31 -10.86 25.30
CA ILE A 161 14.31 -9.80 25.08
C ILE A 161 12.93 -10.44 25.03
N ASN A 162 12.02 -9.96 25.89
CA ASN A 162 10.62 -10.31 25.82
C ASN A 162 9.92 -9.44 24.75
N PHE A 163 10.05 -9.83 23.48
CA PHE A 163 9.57 -9.06 22.34
C PHE A 163 8.06 -8.88 22.32
N LEU A 164 7.29 -9.93 22.63
CA LEU A 164 5.82 -9.91 22.50
C LEU A 164 5.08 -9.80 23.84
N GLY A 165 5.78 -10.04 24.96
CA GLY A 165 5.17 -9.98 26.29
C GLY A 165 5.21 -8.61 26.98
N ASP A 166 5.99 -7.65 26.46
CA ASP A 166 5.92 -6.25 26.88
C ASP A 166 5.19 -5.40 25.82
N PRO A 167 4.26 -4.49 26.18
CA PRO A 167 3.51 -3.70 25.21
C PRO A 167 4.36 -2.82 24.27
N THR A 168 5.47 -2.26 24.77
CA THR A 168 6.33 -1.38 23.97
C THR A 168 7.10 -2.20 22.94
N ASN A 169 7.70 -3.30 23.40
CA ASN A 169 8.40 -4.21 22.51
C ASN A 169 7.46 -4.85 21.49
N ALA A 170 6.24 -5.22 21.90
CA ALA A 170 5.27 -5.87 21.03
C ALA A 170 4.89 -4.94 19.87
N ARG A 171 4.64 -3.66 20.16
CA ARG A 171 4.40 -2.63 19.12
C ARG A 171 5.58 -2.54 18.16
N ALA A 172 6.80 -2.41 18.69
CA ALA A 172 8.01 -2.29 17.88
C ALA A 172 8.26 -3.52 16.99
N SER A 173 8.08 -4.72 17.55
CA SER A 173 8.23 -6.00 16.84
C SER A 173 7.24 -6.15 15.69
N VAL A 174 5.96 -5.86 15.93
CA VAL A 174 4.93 -5.99 14.89
C VAL A 174 5.13 -4.92 13.80
N ILE A 175 5.54 -3.70 14.16
CA ILE A 175 5.95 -2.66 13.18
C ILE A 175 7.14 -3.14 12.36
N ALA A 176 8.19 -3.68 12.99
CA ALA A 176 9.40 -4.13 12.30
C ALA A 176 9.12 -5.26 11.31
N ALA A 177 8.33 -6.27 11.70
CA ALA A 177 7.91 -7.34 10.80
C ALA A 177 7.09 -6.81 9.60
N ASN A 178 6.17 -5.88 9.86
CA ASN A 178 5.38 -5.24 8.81
C ASN A 178 6.25 -4.42 7.85
N VAL A 179 7.21 -3.65 8.38
CA VAL A 179 8.15 -2.85 7.60
C VAL A 179 9.01 -3.75 6.71
N TRP A 180 9.64 -4.78 7.28
CA TRP A 180 10.44 -5.75 6.53
C TRP A 180 9.69 -6.32 5.32
N ARG A 181 8.42 -6.69 5.52
CA ARG A 181 7.58 -7.24 4.46
C ARG A 181 7.15 -6.21 3.42
N GLY A 182 6.93 -4.96 3.84
CA GLY A 182 6.39 -3.90 2.98
C GLY A 182 7.43 -3.17 2.14
N ILE A 183 8.69 -3.10 2.59
CA ILE A 183 9.78 -2.41 1.88
C ILE A 183 9.90 -2.83 0.40
N PRO A 184 9.85 -4.12 0.03
CA PRO A 184 10.08 -4.52 -1.36
C PRO A 184 9.05 -3.95 -2.33
N PHE A 185 7.78 -3.88 -1.92
CA PHE A 185 6.73 -3.30 -2.75
C PHE A 185 7.00 -1.82 -3.03
N VAL A 186 7.26 -1.05 -1.97
CA VAL A 186 7.57 0.38 -2.09
C VAL A 186 8.83 0.61 -2.92
N ALA A 187 9.88 -0.19 -2.69
CA ALA A 187 11.14 -0.07 -3.41
C ALA A 187 10.98 -0.31 -4.91
N ILE A 188 10.25 -1.35 -5.32
CA ILE A 188 10.05 -1.67 -6.73
C ILE A 188 9.13 -0.65 -7.41
N THR A 189 8.08 -0.18 -6.74
CA THR A 189 7.18 0.87 -7.26
C THR A 189 7.95 2.17 -7.50
N LEU A 190 8.75 2.61 -6.53
CA LEU A 190 9.59 3.81 -6.70
C LEU A 190 10.70 3.61 -7.73
N LEU A 191 11.30 2.42 -7.81
CA LEU A 191 12.30 2.07 -8.83
C LEU A 191 11.70 2.11 -10.25
N ALA A 192 10.49 1.61 -10.44
CA ALA A 192 9.79 1.71 -11.72
C ALA A 192 9.58 3.19 -12.09
N GLY A 193 9.23 4.02 -11.12
CA GLY A 193 9.16 5.47 -11.28
C GLY A 193 10.48 6.15 -11.63
N LEU A 194 11.55 5.78 -10.96
CA LEU A 194 12.89 6.31 -11.23
C LEU A 194 13.31 6.03 -12.68
N GLN A 195 12.93 4.87 -13.21
CA GLN A 195 13.26 4.44 -14.57
C GLN A 195 12.46 5.17 -15.66
N THR A 196 11.38 5.86 -15.33
CA THR A 196 10.64 6.68 -16.32
C THR A 196 11.22 8.09 -16.48
N ILE A 197 12.10 8.52 -15.57
CA ILE A 197 12.71 9.85 -15.60
C ILE A 197 13.74 9.90 -16.74
N PRO A 198 13.62 10.82 -17.72
CA PRO A 198 14.57 10.94 -18.82
C PRO A 198 15.98 11.30 -18.33
N GLN A 199 16.99 10.58 -18.84
CA GLN A 199 18.40 10.80 -18.50
C GLN A 199 18.87 12.23 -18.85
N SER A 200 18.30 12.83 -19.89
CA SER A 200 18.64 14.19 -20.34
C SER A 200 18.40 15.26 -19.26
N LEU A 201 17.44 15.06 -18.36
CA LEU A 201 17.19 15.98 -17.24
C LEU A 201 18.33 15.95 -16.22
N TYR A 202 18.88 14.75 -15.95
CA TYR A 202 20.04 14.59 -15.07
C TYR A 202 21.31 15.18 -15.71
N GLU A 203 21.51 14.96 -17.00
CA GLU A 203 22.66 15.52 -17.73
C GLU A 203 22.62 17.04 -17.77
N ALA A 204 21.48 17.64 -18.13
CA ALA A 204 21.30 19.09 -18.16
C ALA A 204 21.56 19.73 -16.80
N ALA A 205 20.97 19.20 -15.73
CA ALA A 205 21.19 19.73 -14.39
C ALA A 205 22.63 19.52 -13.90
N THR A 206 23.31 18.46 -14.34
CA THR A 206 24.74 18.24 -14.01
C THR A 206 25.64 19.24 -14.74
N LEU A 207 25.32 19.59 -15.99
CA LEU A 207 26.01 20.66 -16.73
C LEU A 207 25.85 22.03 -16.05
N ASP A 208 24.70 22.28 -15.42
CA ASP A 208 24.44 23.47 -14.60
C ASP A 208 25.12 23.44 -13.21
N GLY A 209 25.96 22.42 -12.94
CA GLY A 209 26.70 22.30 -11.69
C GLY A 209 25.86 21.85 -10.49
N ALA A 210 24.72 21.19 -10.72
CA ALA A 210 23.90 20.66 -9.63
C ALA A 210 24.63 19.52 -8.87
N SER A 211 24.69 19.64 -7.54
CA SER A 211 25.16 18.54 -6.68
C SER A 211 24.15 17.40 -6.61
N ARG A 212 24.57 16.21 -6.18
CA ARG A 212 23.69 15.02 -6.02
C ARG A 212 22.44 15.30 -5.18
N TRP A 213 22.58 16.05 -4.09
CA TRP A 213 21.43 16.46 -3.26
C TRP A 213 20.49 17.42 -3.99
N ARG A 214 21.05 18.36 -4.79
CA ARG A 214 20.25 19.29 -5.59
C ARG A 214 19.48 18.55 -6.68
N LEU A 215 20.12 17.60 -7.36
CA LEU A 215 19.49 16.69 -8.34
C LEU A 215 18.35 15.91 -7.71
N PHE A 216 18.59 15.27 -6.56
CA PHE A 216 17.54 14.52 -5.86
C PHE A 216 16.34 15.40 -5.49
N ARG A 217 16.59 16.57 -4.88
CA ARG A 217 15.52 17.45 -4.39
C ARG A 217 14.74 18.17 -5.50
N HIS A 218 15.37 18.52 -6.61
CA HIS A 218 14.76 19.36 -7.66
C HIS A 218 14.40 18.61 -8.94
N VAL A 219 14.95 17.41 -9.16
CA VAL A 219 14.65 16.59 -10.35
C VAL A 219 13.97 15.30 -9.91
N THR A 220 14.65 14.48 -9.11
CA THR A 220 14.17 13.13 -8.78
C THR A 220 12.89 13.13 -7.94
N LEU A 221 12.89 13.83 -6.80
CA LEU A 221 11.78 13.82 -5.86
C LEU A 221 10.49 14.44 -6.44
N PRO A 222 10.54 15.59 -7.15
CA PRO A 222 9.34 16.16 -7.80
C PRO A 222 8.77 15.23 -8.87
N LEU A 223 9.62 14.63 -9.71
CA LEU A 223 9.16 13.72 -10.77
C LEU A 223 8.67 12.37 -10.24
N LEU A 224 9.14 11.95 -9.05
CA LEU A 224 8.59 10.80 -8.35
C LEU A 224 7.29 11.10 -7.59
N THR A 225 6.96 12.36 -7.33
CA THR A 225 5.81 12.75 -6.48
C THR A 225 4.48 12.08 -6.90
N PRO A 226 4.13 11.95 -8.19
CA PRO A 226 2.90 11.24 -8.60
C PRO A 226 2.88 9.77 -8.15
N ILE A 227 4.04 9.12 -8.10
CA ILE A 227 4.18 7.73 -7.68
C ILE A 227 4.22 7.63 -6.16
N ILE A 228 4.87 8.58 -5.49
CA ILE A 228 4.85 8.69 -4.03
C ILE A 228 3.42 8.91 -3.52
N ALA A 229 2.61 9.70 -4.22
CA ALA A 229 1.23 10.00 -3.80
C ALA A 229 0.28 8.79 -3.83
N ILE A 230 0.62 7.74 -4.60
CA ILE A 230 -0.19 6.52 -4.73
C ILE A 230 0.38 5.33 -3.96
N THR A 231 1.57 5.45 -3.38
CA THR A 231 2.31 4.37 -2.70
C THR A 231 2.23 4.53 -1.19
#